data_AF-A0A6I7R487-F1
#
_entry.id   AF-A0A6I7R487-F1
#
_cell.length_a   1.000
_cell.length_b   1.000
_cell.length_c   1.000
_cell.angle_alpha   90.00
_cell.angle_beta   90.00
_cell.angle_gamma   90.00
#
_symmetry.space_group_name_H-M   'P 1'
#
loop_
_entity.id
_entity.type
_entity.pdbx_description
1 polymer ?
#
loop_
_entity_poly.entity_id
_entity_poly.type
_entity_poly.pdbx_seq_one_letter_code
_entity_poly.pdbx_strand_id
1 'polypeptide(L)'
;MELKDIVVSLFYFLILIIISKVVINKYYKDDPASKYILPALFLRIFGSWITSFVLIVGDAGTFFHRGRFIYNLFYQDFALGISLLLPELGSFHYEVDYYLRILRSHDTSTYFVSRTSALASLMTFNSNYANHILFSAFSFFGAWKFFNVMREMYPEMEKKFAFFILFLPSLLLWASTVSKDTLTVAGVFIVVTYVLRFFVLNQKKPTYLFWMF
;
A
#
# COMPACT_ATOMS: atom_id res chain seq x y z
N MET A 1 -19.46 -1.10 -10.87
CA MET A 1 -19.32 -1.42 -9.44
C MET A 1 -20.13 -2.67 -9.18
N GLU A 2 -19.49 -3.78 -8.83
CA GLU A 2 -20.20 -5.03 -8.53
C GLU A 2 -20.53 -5.10 -7.04
N LEU A 3 -21.64 -5.75 -6.67
CA LEU A 3 -21.98 -5.99 -5.26
C LEU A 3 -20.82 -6.69 -4.51
N LYS A 4 -20.13 -7.59 -5.22
CA LYS A 4 -18.91 -8.26 -4.78
C LYS A 4 -17.86 -7.26 -4.27
N ASP A 5 -17.64 -6.14 -4.97
CA ASP A 5 -16.61 -5.17 -4.59
C ASP A 5 -16.88 -4.56 -3.22
N ILE A 6 -18.15 -4.22 -2.96
CA ILE A 6 -18.56 -3.64 -1.70
C ILE A 6 -18.39 -4.66 -0.58
N VAL A 7 -18.91 -5.88 -0.76
CA VAL A 7 -18.86 -6.94 0.26
C VAL A 7 -17.41 -7.29 0.62
N VAL A 8 -16.55 -7.51 -0.37
CA VAL A 8 -15.14 -7.84 -0.13
C VAL A 8 -14.41 -6.66 0.52
N SER A 9 -14.69 -5.42 0.11
CA SER A 9 -14.06 -4.25 0.74
C SER A 9 -14.45 -4.07 2.21
N LEU A 10 -15.72 -4.32 2.57
CA LEU A 10 -16.18 -4.29 3.96
C LEU A 10 -15.52 -5.39 4.79
N PHE A 11 -15.35 -6.58 4.22
CA PHE A 11 -14.63 -7.67 4.87
C PHE A 11 -13.17 -7.28 5.17
N TYR A 12 -12.45 -6.70 4.19
CA TYR A 12 -11.09 -6.22 4.39
C TYR A 12 -11.00 -5.06 5.39
N PHE A 13 -11.97 -4.15 5.38
CA PHE A 13 -12.08 -3.10 6.40
C PHE A 13 -12.16 -3.69 7.81
N LEU A 14 -13.04 -4.68 8.03
CA LEU A 14 -13.17 -5.34 9.33
C LEU A 14 -11.88 -6.05 9.74
N ILE A 15 -11.23 -6.77 8.82
CA ILE A 15 -9.93 -7.41 9.07
C ILE A 15 -8.90 -6.38 9.53
N LEU A 16 -8.78 -5.24 8.84
CA LEU A 16 -7.79 -4.21 9.18
C LEU A 16 -8.07 -3.56 10.53
N ILE A 17 -9.34 -3.37 10.92
CA ILE A 17 -9.68 -2.89 12.25
C ILE A 17 -9.31 -3.92 13.33
N ILE A 18 -9.57 -5.21 13.10
CA ILE A 18 -9.20 -6.29 14.02
C ILE A 18 -7.67 -6.35 14.18
N ILE A 19 -6.93 -6.41 13.06
CA ILE A 19 -5.46 -6.41 13.06
C ILE A 19 -4.93 -5.20 13.82
N SER A 20 -5.49 -4.01 13.55
CA SER A 20 -5.06 -2.78 14.22
C SER A 20 -5.29 -2.82 15.72
N LYS A 21 -6.42 -3.34 16.19
CA LYS A 21 -6.68 -3.55 17.63
C LYS A 21 -5.71 -4.55 18.27
N VAL A 22 -5.41 -5.65 17.58
CA VAL A 22 -4.41 -6.63 18.05
C VAL A 22 -3.03 -5.99 18.14
N VAL A 23 -2.62 -5.22 17.12
CA VAL A 23 -1.35 -4.50 17.09
C VAL A 23 -1.27 -3.46 18.21
N ILE A 24 -2.33 -2.67 18.43
CA ILE A 24 -2.43 -1.71 19.54
C ILE A 24 -2.22 -2.44 20.87
N ASN A 25 -3.00 -3.49 21.13
CA ASN A 25 -2.93 -4.21 22.40
C ASN A 25 -1.59 -4.90 22.65
N LYS A 26 -0.94 -5.39 21.59
CA LYS A 26 0.33 -6.14 21.70
C LYS A 26 1.55 -5.23 21.80
N TYR A 27 1.57 -4.10 21.08
CA TYR A 27 2.78 -3.29 20.91
C TYR A 27 2.66 -1.85 21.41
N TYR A 28 1.45 -1.31 21.58
CA TYR A 28 1.21 0.10 21.88
C TYR A 28 0.20 0.32 23.01
N LYS A 29 -0.01 -0.67 23.88
CA LYS A 29 -1.05 -0.65 24.92
C LYS A 29 -0.91 0.57 25.84
N ASP A 30 0.32 0.86 26.25
CA ASP A 30 0.64 1.96 27.17
C ASP A 30 1.17 3.20 26.45
N ASP A 31 1.15 3.20 25.11
CA ASP A 31 1.63 4.32 24.30
C ASP A 31 0.48 5.31 24.03
N PRO A 32 0.55 6.58 24.49
CA PRO A 32 -0.43 7.61 24.19
C PRO A 32 -0.63 7.87 22.68
N ALA A 33 0.36 7.51 21.84
CA ALA A 33 0.27 7.57 20.39
C ALA A 33 -0.85 6.72 19.81
N SER A 34 -1.15 5.59 20.45
CA SER A 34 -2.01 4.53 19.92
C SER A 34 -3.41 5.04 19.57
N LYS A 35 -3.87 6.09 20.26
CA LYS A 35 -5.13 6.79 19.98
C LYS A 35 -5.25 7.32 18.54
N TYR A 36 -4.14 7.55 17.85
CA TYR A 36 -4.14 8.03 16.47
C TYR A 36 -4.33 6.91 15.43
N ILE A 37 -4.04 5.65 15.78
CA ILE A 37 -4.00 4.54 14.81
C ILE A 37 -5.36 4.32 14.17
N LEU A 38 -6.41 4.08 14.97
CA LEU A 38 -7.73 3.76 14.43
C LEU A 38 -8.37 4.96 13.70
N PRO A 39 -8.35 6.20 14.23
CA PRO A 39 -8.88 7.35 13.49
C PRO A 39 -8.16 7.60 12.17
N ALA A 40 -6.83 7.51 12.14
CA ALA A 40 -6.06 7.74 10.92
C ALA A 40 -6.28 6.63 9.88
N LEU A 41 -6.30 5.36 10.31
CA LEU A 41 -6.58 4.24 9.43
C LEU A 41 -8.00 4.31 8.87
N PHE A 42 -9.00 4.62 9.72
CA PHE A 42 -10.38 4.78 9.28
C PHE A 42 -10.48 5.88 8.21
N LEU A 43 -9.88 7.03 8.48
CA LEU A 43 -9.91 8.16 7.55
C LEU A 43 -9.19 7.84 6.23
N ARG A 44 -8.11 7.04 6.26
CA ARG A 44 -7.42 6.56 5.06
C ARG A 44 -8.23 5.56 4.25
N ILE A 45 -8.94 4.65 4.90
CA ILE A 45 -9.83 3.70 4.21
C ILE A 45 -11.03 4.46 3.62
N PHE A 46 -11.61 5.37 4.37
CA PHE A 46 -12.70 6.21 3.87
C PHE A 46 -12.26 7.09 2.68
N GLY A 47 -11.07 7.69 2.79
CA GLY A 47 -10.42 8.39 1.69
C GLY A 47 -10.21 7.49 0.47
N SER A 48 -9.77 6.24 0.67
CA SER A 48 -9.62 5.28 -0.43
C SER A 48 -10.94 5.01 -1.15
N TRP A 49 -12.05 4.87 -0.43
CA TRP A 49 -13.37 4.68 -1.03
C TRP A 49 -13.81 5.89 -1.84
N ILE A 50 -13.73 7.09 -1.26
CA ILE A 50 -14.10 8.33 -1.97
C ILE A 50 -13.24 8.50 -3.22
N THR A 51 -11.91 8.44 -3.07
CA THR A 51 -10.99 8.61 -4.19
C THR A 51 -11.23 7.53 -5.23
N SER A 52 -11.44 6.28 -4.83
CA SER A 52 -11.72 5.20 -5.78
C SER A 52 -13.03 5.38 -6.53
N PHE A 53 -14.05 6.01 -5.92
CA PHE A 53 -15.32 6.32 -6.56
C PHE A 53 -15.20 7.48 -7.55
N VAL A 54 -14.41 8.51 -7.22
CA VAL A 54 -14.20 9.69 -8.06
C VAL A 54 -13.20 9.41 -9.20
N LEU A 55 -12.14 8.65 -8.92
CA LEU A 55 -11.04 8.37 -9.86
C LEU A 55 -11.16 7.02 -10.57
N ILE A 56 -12.37 6.47 -10.71
CA ILE A 56 -12.62 5.23 -11.49
C ILE A 56 -12.06 5.34 -12.90
N VAL A 57 -12.09 6.55 -13.49
CA VAL A 57 -11.64 6.83 -14.86
C VAL A 57 -10.18 7.34 -14.93
N GLY A 58 -9.52 7.50 -13.78
CA GLY A 58 -8.15 8.02 -13.69
C GLY A 58 -7.06 6.95 -13.65
N ASP A 59 -5.85 7.37 -13.28
CA ASP A 59 -4.67 6.51 -13.15
C ASP A 59 -4.92 5.30 -12.24
N ALA A 60 -5.65 5.50 -11.14
CA ALA A 60 -5.95 4.44 -10.18
C ALA A 60 -6.76 3.29 -10.82
N GLY A 61 -7.79 3.62 -11.61
CA GLY A 61 -8.55 2.63 -12.37
C GLY A 61 -7.71 1.93 -13.43
N THR A 62 -6.80 2.67 -14.08
CA THR A 62 -5.89 2.11 -15.09
C THR A 62 -4.92 1.10 -14.48
N PHE A 63 -4.30 1.40 -13.34
CA PHE A 63 -3.42 0.45 -12.65
C PHE A 63 -4.16 -0.77 -12.13
N PHE A 64 -5.39 -0.58 -11.63
CA PHE A 64 -6.23 -1.71 -11.24
C PHE A 64 -6.59 -2.58 -12.44
N HIS A 65 -7.00 -2.01 -13.57
CA HIS A 65 -7.31 -2.75 -14.79
C HIS A 65 -6.10 -3.55 -15.31
N ARG A 66 -4.91 -2.95 -15.30
CA ARG A 66 -3.66 -3.64 -15.65
C ARG A 66 -3.36 -4.81 -14.69
N GLY A 67 -3.52 -4.60 -13.39
CA GLY A 67 -3.35 -5.67 -12.40
C GLY A 67 -4.39 -6.79 -12.57
N ARG A 68 -5.63 -6.44 -12.89
CA ARG A 68 -6.72 -7.36 -13.21
C ARG A 68 -6.40 -8.21 -14.44
N PHE A 69 -5.78 -7.65 -15.46
CA PHE A 69 -5.36 -8.40 -16.64
C PHE A 69 -4.34 -9.48 -16.28
N ILE A 70 -3.31 -9.14 -15.49
CA ILE A 70 -2.33 -10.12 -14.98
C ILE A 70 -3.01 -11.17 -14.08
N TYR A 71 -3.93 -10.74 -13.21
CA TYR A 71 -4.75 -11.65 -12.40
C TYR A 71 -5.51 -12.66 -13.27
N ASN A 72 -6.18 -12.20 -14.33
CA ASN A 72 -6.94 -13.09 -15.21
C ASN A 72 -6.02 -14.07 -15.95
N LEU A 73 -4.88 -13.59 -16.45
CA LEU A 73 -3.87 -14.44 -17.09
C LEU A 73 -3.36 -15.51 -16.12
N PHE A 74 -3.12 -15.19 -14.86
CA PHE A 74 -2.71 -16.18 -13.86
C PHE A 74 -3.68 -17.36 -13.71
N TYR A 75 -4.99 -17.15 -13.87
CA TYR A 75 -5.98 -18.24 -13.84
C TYR A 75 -6.16 -18.93 -15.20
N GLN A 76 -5.80 -18.28 -16.31
CA GLN A 76 -5.88 -18.85 -17.65
C GLN A 76 -4.63 -19.68 -17.99
N ASP A 77 -3.46 -19.14 -17.68
CA ASP A 77 -2.14 -19.73 -17.82
C ASP A 77 -1.30 -19.37 -16.59
N PHE A 78 -1.18 -20.35 -15.69
CA PHE A 78 -0.47 -20.18 -14.43
C PHE A 78 1.02 -19.87 -14.63
N ALA A 79 1.69 -20.50 -15.59
CA ALA A 79 3.12 -20.31 -15.82
C ALA A 79 3.40 -18.90 -16.32
N LEU A 80 2.61 -18.45 -17.31
CA LEU A 80 2.69 -17.09 -17.82
C LEU A 80 2.33 -16.06 -16.73
N GLY A 81 1.26 -16.28 -15.97
CA GLY A 81 0.86 -15.39 -14.89
C GLY A 81 1.94 -15.24 -13.80
N ILE A 82 2.56 -16.34 -13.38
CA ILE A 82 3.71 -16.30 -12.46
C ILE A 82 4.87 -15.52 -13.05
N SER A 83 5.20 -15.73 -14.34
CA SER A 83 6.28 -14.99 -15.00
C SER A 83 6.01 -13.47 -15.03
N LEU A 84 4.74 -13.06 -15.18
CA LEU A 84 4.32 -11.66 -15.17
C LEU A 84 4.26 -11.06 -13.75
N LEU A 85 4.03 -11.87 -12.72
CA LEU A 85 4.05 -11.44 -11.33
C LEU A 85 5.47 -11.35 -10.78
N LEU A 86 6.32 -12.31 -11.15
CA LEU A 86 7.67 -12.52 -10.66
C LEU A 86 8.66 -12.67 -11.84
N PRO A 87 8.99 -11.58 -12.55
CA PRO A 87 9.76 -11.64 -13.80
C PRO A 87 11.20 -12.14 -13.66
N GLU A 88 11.75 -12.18 -12.45
CA GLU A 88 13.08 -12.74 -12.19
C GLU A 88 13.09 -14.28 -12.10
N LEU A 89 11.91 -14.93 -12.01
CA LEU A 89 11.79 -16.36 -11.72
C LEU A 89 11.54 -17.28 -12.94
N GLY A 90 11.52 -16.79 -14.18
CA GLY A 90 11.29 -17.69 -15.32
C GLY A 90 11.38 -17.04 -16.69
N SER A 91 12.34 -17.53 -17.48
CA SER A 91 12.66 -17.18 -18.86
C SER A 91 11.48 -17.25 -19.84
N PHE A 92 10.84 -16.11 -20.11
CA PHE A 92 9.98 -15.91 -21.29
C PHE A 92 10.09 -14.46 -21.80
N HIS A 93 11.25 -14.08 -22.35
CA HIS A 93 11.51 -12.69 -22.77
C HIS A 93 10.59 -12.18 -23.89
N TYR A 94 10.12 -13.05 -24.79
CA TYR A 94 9.27 -12.62 -25.90
C TYR A 94 7.78 -12.47 -25.50
N GLU A 95 7.23 -13.47 -24.81
CA GLU A 95 5.82 -13.44 -24.39
C GLU A 95 5.57 -12.35 -23.34
N VAL A 96 6.47 -12.20 -22.37
CA VAL A 96 6.39 -11.11 -21.39
C VAL A 96 6.44 -9.75 -22.08
N ASP A 97 7.34 -9.53 -23.05
CA ASP A 97 7.38 -8.27 -23.81
C ASP A 97 6.06 -8.00 -24.56
N TYR A 98 5.47 -9.03 -25.17
CA TYR A 98 4.16 -8.92 -25.82
C TYR A 98 3.06 -8.47 -24.85
N TYR A 99 2.97 -9.06 -23.66
CA TYR A 99 1.95 -8.67 -22.68
C TYR A 99 2.24 -7.31 -22.04
N LEU A 100 3.50 -6.93 -21.84
CA LEU A 100 3.88 -5.57 -21.42
C LEU A 100 3.46 -4.52 -22.46
N ARG A 101 3.46 -4.89 -23.75
CA ARG A 101 2.92 -4.06 -24.84
C ARG A 101 1.44 -3.82 -24.70
N ILE A 102 0.66 -4.89 -24.52
CA ILE A 102 -0.79 -4.83 -24.32
C ILE A 102 -1.13 -4.01 -23.07
N LEU A 103 -0.41 -4.25 -21.97
CA LEU A 103 -0.60 -3.54 -20.71
C LEU A 103 -0.18 -2.07 -20.77
N ARG A 104 0.54 -1.63 -21.82
CA ARG A 104 1.18 -0.31 -21.91
C ARG A 104 2.04 -0.02 -20.67
N SER A 105 2.76 -1.01 -20.19
CA SER A 105 3.57 -0.95 -18.97
C SER A 105 5.04 -1.25 -19.28
N HIS A 106 5.62 -0.55 -20.25
CA HIS A 106 7.01 -0.79 -20.65
C HIS A 106 7.99 -0.15 -19.66
N ASP A 107 7.57 0.94 -19.01
CA ASP A 107 8.36 1.53 -17.95
C ASP A 107 8.26 0.69 -16.68
N THR A 108 9.41 0.49 -16.05
CA THR A 108 9.58 -0.33 -14.85
C THR A 108 8.66 0.12 -13.71
N SER A 109 8.46 1.43 -13.57
CA SER A 109 7.62 2.00 -12.52
C SER A 109 6.15 1.66 -12.71
N THR A 110 5.60 1.77 -13.92
CA THR A 110 4.21 1.40 -14.23
C THR A 110 4.02 -0.09 -14.04
N TYR A 111 4.95 -0.89 -14.55
CA TYR A 111 4.86 -2.34 -14.42
C TYR A 111 4.94 -2.79 -12.96
N PHE A 112 5.77 -2.14 -12.14
CA PHE A 112 5.84 -2.41 -10.70
C PHE A 112 4.50 -2.15 -10.00
N VAL A 113 3.81 -1.05 -10.31
CA VAL A 113 2.47 -0.80 -9.73
C VAL A 113 1.46 -1.81 -10.25
N SER A 114 1.47 -2.11 -11.55
CA SER A 114 0.56 -3.10 -12.14
C SER A 114 0.73 -4.51 -11.58
N ARG A 115 1.96 -4.98 -11.36
CA ARG A 115 2.20 -6.28 -10.71
C ARG A 115 1.79 -6.26 -9.24
N THR A 116 2.06 -5.17 -8.52
CA THR A 116 1.66 -5.04 -7.11
C THR A 116 0.14 -5.03 -6.98
N SER A 117 -0.53 -4.36 -7.91
CA SER A 117 -1.98 -4.38 -8.07
C SER A 117 -2.49 -5.79 -8.36
N ALA A 118 -1.81 -6.55 -9.23
CA ALA A 118 -2.17 -7.94 -9.53
C ALA A 118 -2.03 -8.87 -8.30
N LEU A 119 -0.92 -8.74 -7.55
CA LEU A 119 -0.71 -9.46 -6.29
C LEU A 119 -1.81 -9.13 -5.27
N ALA A 120 -2.12 -7.85 -5.11
CA ALA A 120 -3.24 -7.41 -4.26
C ALA A 120 -4.58 -7.97 -4.76
N SER A 121 -4.81 -8.00 -6.08
CA SER A 121 -6.01 -8.59 -6.68
C SER A 121 -6.12 -10.09 -6.42
N LEU A 122 -5.02 -10.84 -6.35
CA LEU A 122 -5.06 -12.26 -5.96
C LEU A 122 -5.60 -12.42 -4.53
N MET A 123 -5.19 -11.54 -3.61
CA MET A 123 -5.66 -11.54 -2.23
C MET A 123 -7.12 -11.07 -2.12
N THR A 124 -7.50 -10.06 -2.90
CA THR A 124 -8.81 -9.41 -2.82
C THR A 124 -9.86 -10.01 -3.75
N PHE A 125 -9.59 -11.19 -4.31
CA PHE A 125 -10.47 -11.85 -5.29
C PHE A 125 -10.84 -10.92 -6.45
N ASN A 126 -9.89 -10.10 -6.91
CA ASN A 126 -10.03 -9.12 -7.97
C ASN A 126 -11.11 -8.04 -7.70
N SER A 127 -11.31 -7.73 -6.41
CA SER A 127 -12.15 -6.61 -6.01
C SER A 127 -11.38 -5.28 -6.07
N ASN A 128 -11.97 -4.29 -6.73
CA ASN A 128 -11.34 -2.97 -6.91
C ASN A 128 -11.18 -2.22 -5.58
N TYR A 129 -12.27 -2.08 -4.83
CA TYR A 129 -12.25 -1.33 -3.57
C TYR A 129 -11.40 -2.00 -2.50
N ALA A 130 -11.43 -3.33 -2.41
CA ALA A 130 -10.55 -4.04 -1.49
C ALA A 130 -9.07 -3.90 -1.89
N ASN A 131 -8.75 -3.84 -3.19
CA ASN A 131 -7.38 -3.58 -3.66
C ASN A 131 -6.91 -2.17 -3.24
N HIS A 132 -7.74 -1.15 -3.44
CA HIS A 132 -7.47 0.20 -2.93
C HIS A 132 -7.28 0.25 -1.42
N ILE A 133 -8.07 -0.48 -0.64
CA ILE A 133 -7.91 -0.58 0.81
C ILE A 133 -6.54 -1.15 1.19
N LEU A 134 -6.07 -2.20 0.51
CA LEU A 134 -4.75 -2.79 0.79
C LEU A 134 -3.62 -1.81 0.52
N PHE A 135 -3.68 -1.08 -0.59
CA PHE A 135 -2.72 -0.02 -0.91
C PHE A 135 -2.74 1.11 0.14
N SER A 136 -3.93 1.56 0.53
CA SER A 136 -4.11 2.57 1.56
C SER A 136 -3.55 2.13 2.91
N ALA A 137 -3.77 0.87 3.29
CA ALA A 137 -3.25 0.28 4.52
C ALA A 137 -1.72 0.16 4.50
N PHE A 138 -1.12 -0.20 3.37
CA PHE A 138 0.33 -0.25 3.22
C PHE A 138 0.97 1.15 3.35
N SER A 139 0.37 2.15 2.70
CA SER A 139 0.79 3.55 2.85
C SER A 139 0.60 4.07 4.28
N PHE A 140 -0.46 3.64 4.97
CA PHE A 140 -0.66 3.95 6.39
C PHE A 140 0.44 3.35 7.25
N PHE A 141 0.82 2.09 6.99
CA PHE A 141 1.88 1.43 7.73
C PHE A 141 3.21 2.19 7.65
N GLY A 142 3.58 2.65 6.45
CA GLY A 142 4.76 3.52 6.27
C GLY A 142 4.63 4.82 7.06
N ALA A 143 3.50 5.52 6.92
CA ALA A 143 3.24 6.77 7.64
C ALA A 143 3.28 6.61 9.16
N TRP A 144 2.74 5.52 9.70
CA TRP A 144 2.79 5.20 11.13
C TRP A 144 4.22 4.98 11.62
N LYS A 145 5.03 4.26 10.85
CA LYS A 145 6.45 4.03 11.14
C LYS A 145 7.23 5.35 11.20
N PHE A 146 6.98 6.22 10.23
CA PHE A 146 7.63 7.53 10.17
C PHE A 146 7.17 8.46 11.29
N PHE A 147 5.87 8.53 11.56
CA PHE A 147 5.32 9.26 12.70
C PHE A 147 5.98 8.84 14.02
N ASN A 148 6.17 7.53 14.24
CA ASN A 148 6.79 7.02 15.45
C ASN A 148 8.26 7.46 15.61
N VAL A 149 9.02 7.56 14.53
CA VAL A 149 10.38 8.12 14.61
C VAL A 149 10.35 9.61 14.89
N MET A 150 9.47 10.36 14.22
CA MET A 150 9.40 11.81 14.39
C MET A 150 8.98 12.22 15.81
N ARG A 151 8.04 11.50 16.44
CA ARG A 151 7.68 11.72 17.85
C ARG A 151 8.76 11.31 18.84
N GLU A 152 9.59 10.32 18.49
CA GLU A 152 10.73 9.87 19.33
C GLU A 152 11.83 10.93 19.32
N MET A 153 12.06 11.57 18.16
CA MET A 153 13.04 12.64 17.99
C MET A 153 12.56 13.99 18.55
N TYR A 154 11.28 14.34 18.40
CA TYR A 154 10.72 15.62 18.88
C TYR A 154 9.36 15.40 19.57
N PRO A 155 9.35 14.95 20.83
CA PRO A 155 8.13 14.62 21.58
C PRO A 155 7.14 15.79 21.70
N GLU A 156 7.64 17.02 21.83
CA GLU A 156 6.84 18.24 21.93
C GLU A 156 6.03 18.57 20.66
N MET A 157 6.44 17.99 19.52
CA MET A 157 5.78 18.18 18.22
C MET A 157 4.82 17.04 17.85
N GLU A 158 4.59 16.07 18.73
CA GLU A 158 3.76 14.87 18.47
C GLU A 158 2.44 15.19 17.76
N LYS A 159 1.65 16.15 18.28
CA LYS A 159 0.35 16.50 17.70
C LYS A 159 0.47 17.07 16.29
N LYS A 160 1.52 17.87 16.03
CA LYS A 160 1.77 18.44 14.70
C LYS A 160 2.14 17.34 13.72
N PHE A 161 3.02 16.42 14.10
CA PHE A 161 3.39 15.28 13.26
C PHE A 161 2.22 14.34 13.02
N ALA A 162 1.38 14.08 14.02
CA ALA A 162 0.17 13.29 13.83
C ALA A 162 -0.69 13.91 12.72
N PHE A 163 -0.93 15.23 12.77
CA PHE A 163 -1.69 15.92 11.74
C PHE A 163 -1.04 15.81 10.35
N PHE A 164 0.23 16.21 10.19
CA PHE A 164 0.88 16.28 8.88
C PHE A 164 1.18 14.91 8.25
N ILE A 165 1.41 13.87 9.05
CA ILE A 165 1.80 12.55 8.56
C ILE A 165 0.58 11.62 8.44
N LEU A 166 -0.35 11.68 9.40
CA LEU A 166 -1.46 10.72 9.49
C LEU A 166 -2.80 11.29 9.01
N PHE A 167 -3.05 12.59 9.18
CA PHE A 167 -4.37 13.19 8.94
C PHE A 167 -4.39 14.24 7.82
N LEU A 168 -3.26 14.51 7.15
CA LEU A 168 -3.17 15.54 6.13
C LEU A 168 -4.08 15.19 4.93
N PRO A 169 -5.08 16.04 4.57
CA PRO A 169 -6.06 15.74 3.54
C PRO A 169 -5.48 15.32 2.19
N SER A 170 -4.38 15.93 1.75
CA SER A 170 -3.75 15.58 0.47
C SER A 170 -3.23 14.14 0.47
N LEU A 171 -2.62 13.66 1.56
CA LEU A 171 -2.14 12.28 1.66
C LEU A 171 -3.29 11.27 1.65
N LEU A 172 -4.45 11.64 2.21
CA LEU A 172 -5.65 10.81 2.23
C LEU A 172 -6.27 10.64 0.84
N LEU A 173 -6.02 11.60 -0.08
CA LEU A 173 -6.49 11.53 -1.46
C LEU A 173 -5.47 10.82 -2.37
N TRP A 174 -4.21 11.25 -2.35
CA TRP A 174 -3.20 10.79 -3.30
C TRP A 174 -2.54 9.47 -2.91
N ALA A 175 -2.44 9.17 -1.62
CA ALA A 175 -1.73 8.01 -1.10
C ALA A 175 -2.67 6.93 -0.52
N SER A 176 -3.88 6.81 -1.08
CA SER A 176 -4.93 5.91 -0.61
C SER A 176 -5.50 4.97 -1.68
N THR A 177 -5.01 5.01 -2.92
CA THR A 177 -5.54 4.17 -4.02
C THR A 177 -4.44 3.38 -4.71
N VAL A 178 -4.77 2.63 -5.76
CA VAL A 178 -3.80 1.80 -6.50
C VAL A 178 -3.04 2.74 -7.43
N SER A 179 -1.95 3.33 -6.94
CA SER A 179 -1.19 4.34 -7.68
C SER A 179 0.32 4.27 -7.38
N LYS A 180 1.11 4.90 -8.26
CA LYS A 180 2.55 5.15 -8.03
C LYS A 180 2.76 5.97 -6.76
N ASP A 181 1.94 6.99 -6.55
CA ASP A 181 2.05 7.88 -5.38
C ASP A 181 1.87 7.11 -4.08
N THR A 182 0.90 6.21 -4.01
CA THR A 182 0.61 5.44 -2.80
C THR A 182 1.78 4.54 -2.39
N LEU A 183 2.39 3.84 -3.35
CA LEU A 183 3.56 3.00 -3.09
C LEU A 183 4.81 3.85 -2.80
N THR A 184 4.96 5.00 -3.47
CA THR A 184 6.09 5.91 -3.26
C THR A 184 6.06 6.52 -1.87
N VAL A 185 4.90 7.02 -1.42
CA VAL A 185 4.72 7.57 -0.07
C VAL A 185 4.99 6.50 0.99
N ALA A 186 4.47 5.27 0.79
CA ALA A 186 4.75 4.15 1.68
C ALA A 186 6.27 3.87 1.78
N GLY A 187 6.93 3.72 0.62
CA GLY A 187 8.35 3.42 0.52
C GLY A 187 9.22 4.51 1.13
N VAL A 188 8.97 5.78 0.80
CA VAL A 188 9.72 6.93 1.35
C VAL A 188 9.60 6.96 2.87
N PHE A 189 8.40 6.83 3.43
CA PHE A 189 8.25 6.83 4.88
C PHE A 189 8.95 5.66 5.56
N ILE A 190 8.92 4.47 4.95
CA ILE A 190 9.62 3.28 5.44
C ILE A 190 11.15 3.49 5.40
N VAL A 191 11.69 3.86 4.24
CA VAL A 191 13.14 4.05 4.05
C VAL A 191 13.66 5.15 4.98
N VAL A 192 13.01 6.31 5.00
CA VAL A 192 13.41 7.43 5.87
C VAL A 192 13.33 7.03 7.34
N THR A 193 12.30 6.28 7.76
CA THR A 193 12.21 5.73 9.12
C THR A 193 13.47 4.95 9.49
N TYR A 194 13.90 4.03 8.65
CA TYR A 194 15.02 3.14 8.97
C TYR A 194 16.38 3.84 8.81
N VAL A 195 16.52 4.77 7.86
CA VAL A 195 17.67 5.68 7.77
C VAL A 195 17.82 6.47 9.06
N LEU A 196 16.76 7.12 9.54
CA LEU A 196 16.78 7.91 10.78
C LEU A 196 17.08 7.02 11.99
N ARG A 197 16.47 5.83 12.08
CA ARG A 197 16.76 4.89 13.17
C ARG A 197 18.22 4.45 13.18
N PHE A 198 18.79 4.14 12.02
CA PHE A 198 20.15 3.63 11.91
C PHE A 198 21.20 4.72 12.14
N PHE A 199 21.10 5.87 11.45
CA PHE A 199 22.13 6.90 11.46
C PHE A 199 21.95 7.98 12.53
N VAL A 200 20.71 8.36 12.84
CA VAL A 200 20.44 9.46 13.78
C VAL A 200 20.22 8.92 15.20
N LEU A 201 19.35 7.93 15.34
CA LEU A 201 19.06 7.30 16.64
C LEU A 201 20.08 6.21 17.01
N ASN A 202 21.06 5.91 16.14
CA ASN A 202 22.11 4.91 16.36
C ASN A 202 21.61 3.50 16.72
N GLN A 203 20.40 3.13 16.30
CA GLN A 203 19.81 1.82 16.52
C GLN A 203 20.30 0.85 15.43
N LYS A 204 21.51 0.30 15.58
CA LYS A 204 22.20 -0.52 14.56
C LYS A 204 21.70 -1.97 14.48
N LYS A 205 20.41 -2.17 14.23
CA LYS A 205 19.85 -3.50 13.99
C LYS A 205 20.07 -3.89 12.52
N PRO A 206 20.54 -5.12 12.21
CA PRO A 206 20.77 -5.55 10.83
C PRO A 206 19.48 -5.57 10.00
N THR A 207 18.34 -5.80 10.67
CA THR A 207 17.03 -5.72 10.03
C THR A 207 16.72 -4.34 9.47
N TYR A 208 17.29 -3.25 10.00
CA TYR A 208 17.05 -1.91 9.49
C TYR A 208 17.76 -1.66 8.16
N LEU A 209 18.94 -2.27 7.95
CA LEU A 209 19.63 -2.23 6.67
C LEU A 209 18.80 -2.89 5.56
N PHE A 210 18.14 -4.02 5.85
CA PHE A 210 17.27 -4.68 4.87
C PHE A 210 16.12 -3.77 4.41
N TRP A 211 15.53 -2.98 5.30
CA TRP A 211 14.42 -2.09 4.94
C TRP A 211 14.87 -0.76 4.28
N MET A 212 16.18 -0.51 4.18
CA MET A 212 16.74 0.66 3.50
C MET A 212 17.00 0.43 2.00
N PHE A 213 17.10 -0.83 1.58
CA PHE A 213 17.38 -1.25 0.20
C PHE A 213 16.17 -2.00 -0.39
#